data_AF-A0A1D6INX0-F1
#
_entry.id   AF-A0A1D6INX0-F1
#
_cell.length_a   1.000
_cell.length_b   1.000
_cell.length_c   1.000
_cell.angle_alpha   90.00
_cell.angle_beta   90.00
_cell.angle_gamma   90.00
#
_symmetry.space_group_name_H-M   'P 1'
#
loop_
_entity.id
_entity.type
_entity.pdbx_description
1 polymer ?
#
loop_
_entity_poly.entity_id
_entity_poly.type
_entity_poly.pdbx_seq_one_letter_code
_entity_poly.pdbx_strand_id
1 'polypeptide(L)'
;MEAAWVLTNIAASDYTLLVAECGAVPRLVELLGSLNANIRHQAIWCLGNIAADLPSCRGILFDHGALTPLLSQFREGMKIPVLRTAMWALSNLCFGKLPAEVQVKPILEIISQLIHSADEKILADACWTVYYICGDKGDAVQDVLDAGVCPQLVNLLMHASANVLLPVIMALARISAGDDKQVEVAL
;
A
#
# COMPACT_ATOMS: atom_id res chain seq x y z
N MET A 1 -17.81 19.17 1.00
CA MET A 1 -17.73 18.18 2.10
C MET A 1 -18.59 16.97 1.78
N GLU A 2 -19.79 17.17 1.22
CA GLU A 2 -20.73 16.11 0.86
C GLU A 2 -20.31 15.27 -0.37
N ALA A 3 -19.73 15.88 -1.41
CA ALA A 3 -19.37 15.15 -2.64
C ALA A 3 -18.30 14.06 -2.44
N ALA A 4 -17.25 14.33 -1.65
CA ALA A 4 -16.23 13.32 -1.36
C ALA A 4 -16.78 12.16 -0.52
N TRP A 5 -17.69 12.44 0.41
CA TRP A 5 -18.34 11.42 1.24
C TRP A 5 -19.31 10.55 0.44
N VAL A 6 -20.09 11.17 -0.44
CA VAL A 6 -20.98 10.45 -1.38
C VAL A 6 -20.15 9.56 -2.31
N LEU A 7 -19.04 10.06 -2.85
CA LEU A 7 -18.13 9.26 -3.68
C LEU A 7 -17.49 8.10 -2.90
N THR A 8 -17.13 8.27 -1.63
CA THR A 8 -16.62 7.17 -0.79
C THR A 8 -17.66 6.07 -0.62
N ASN A 9 -18.93 6.43 -0.39
CA ASN A 9 -20.01 5.45 -0.26
C ASN A 9 -20.34 4.74 -1.57
N ILE A 10 -20.27 5.45 -2.71
CA ILE A 10 -20.48 4.84 -4.03
C ILE A 10 -19.27 3.96 -4.43
N ALA A 11 -18.04 4.39 -4.13
CA ALA A 11 -16.83 3.59 -4.32
C ALA A 11 -16.70 2.40 -3.37
N ALA A 12 -17.59 2.27 -2.37
CA ALA A 12 -17.70 1.12 -1.49
C ALA A 12 -18.90 0.21 -1.86
N SER A 13 -19.43 0.36 -3.08
CA SER A 13 -20.62 -0.36 -3.57
C SER A 13 -20.34 -1.01 -4.94
N ASP A 14 -21.33 -1.69 -5.53
CA ASP A 14 -21.22 -2.32 -6.86
C ASP A 14 -20.92 -1.33 -8.01
N TYR A 15 -20.91 -0.02 -7.73
CA TYR A 15 -20.65 1.06 -8.68
C TYR A 15 -19.19 1.56 -8.71
N THR A 16 -18.26 0.91 -8.01
CA THR A 16 -16.86 1.33 -7.91
C THR A 16 -16.19 1.53 -9.27
N LEU A 17 -16.41 0.61 -10.22
CA LEU A 17 -15.89 0.73 -11.58
C LEU A 17 -16.46 1.96 -12.31
N LEU A 18 -17.78 2.21 -12.18
CA LEU A 18 -18.42 3.38 -12.80
C LEU A 18 -17.85 4.69 -12.23
N VAL A 19 -17.59 4.76 -10.93
CA VAL A 19 -16.95 5.93 -10.31
C VAL A 19 -15.55 6.13 -10.85
N ALA A 20 -14.77 5.05 -11.00
CA ALA A 20 -13.42 5.13 -11.55
C ALA A 20 -13.42 5.63 -13.01
N GLU A 21 -14.33 5.12 -13.84
CA GLU A 21 -14.47 5.45 -15.26
C GLU A 21 -15.10 6.84 -15.51
N CYS A 22 -15.91 7.37 -14.58
CA CYS A 22 -16.53 8.70 -14.72
C CYS A 22 -15.59 9.89 -14.44
N GLY A 23 -14.27 9.67 -14.42
CA GLY A 23 -13.28 10.73 -14.19
C GLY A 23 -13.14 11.16 -12.73
N ALA A 24 -13.65 10.38 -11.76
CA ALA A 24 -13.47 10.70 -10.35
C ALA A 24 -12.01 10.56 -9.90
N VAL A 25 -11.27 9.58 -10.46
CA VAL A 25 -9.87 9.29 -10.10
C VAL A 25 -8.96 10.52 -10.26
N PRO A 26 -8.85 11.18 -11.43
CA PRO A 26 -7.98 12.34 -11.57
C PRO A 26 -8.29 13.44 -10.54
N ARG A 27 -9.59 13.68 -10.26
CA ARG A 27 -9.98 14.65 -9.23
C ARG A 27 -9.59 14.20 -7.82
N LEU A 28 -9.74 12.93 -7.47
CA LEU A 28 -9.32 12.39 -6.18
C LEU A 28 -7.81 12.50 -5.99
N VAL A 29 -7.03 12.25 -7.05
CA VAL A 29 -5.57 12.41 -7.07
C VAL A 29 -5.18 13.87 -6.80
N GLU A 30 -5.84 14.84 -7.43
CA GLU A 30 -5.64 16.27 -7.14
C GLU A 30 -5.94 16.62 -5.68
N LEU A 31 -7.00 16.03 -5.10
CA LEU A 31 -7.44 16.31 -3.73
C LEU A 31 -6.45 15.82 -2.66
N LEU A 32 -5.53 14.89 -3.00
CA LEU A 32 -4.40 14.52 -2.13
C LEU A 32 -3.45 15.70 -1.87
N GLY A 33 -3.43 16.72 -2.75
CA GLY A 33 -2.69 17.97 -2.56
C GLY A 33 -3.45 19.05 -1.77
N SER A 34 -4.69 18.80 -1.33
CA SER A 34 -5.51 19.80 -0.64
C SER A 34 -4.85 20.29 0.65
N LEU A 35 -4.97 21.58 0.96
CA LEU A 35 -4.54 22.12 2.26
C LEU A 35 -5.37 21.57 3.43
N ASN A 36 -6.60 21.10 3.16
CA ASN A 36 -7.49 20.56 4.18
C ASN A 36 -7.20 19.07 4.43
N ALA A 37 -6.75 18.75 5.64
CA ALA A 37 -6.40 17.39 6.05
C ALA A 37 -7.57 16.41 5.96
N ASN A 38 -8.81 16.85 6.25
CA ASN A 38 -9.99 15.99 6.14
C ASN A 38 -10.28 15.65 4.67
N ILE A 39 -10.10 16.61 3.76
CA ILE A 39 -10.27 16.37 2.32
C ILE A 39 -9.22 15.36 1.82
N ARG A 40 -7.95 15.54 2.21
CA ARG A 40 -6.90 14.56 1.87
C ARG A 40 -7.24 13.17 2.40
N HIS A 41 -7.65 13.06 3.67
CA HIS A 41 -7.99 11.78 4.28
C HIS A 41 -9.16 11.08 3.56
N GLN A 42 -10.21 11.82 3.19
CA GLN A 42 -11.32 11.26 2.41
C GLN A 42 -10.90 10.86 1.00
N ALA A 43 -10.01 11.61 0.35
CA ALA A 43 -9.47 11.23 -0.95
C ALA A 43 -8.65 9.93 -0.86
N ILE A 44 -7.78 9.79 0.15
CA ILE A 44 -7.03 8.56 0.42
C ILE A 44 -7.99 7.38 0.60
N TRP A 45 -9.03 7.55 1.41
CA TRP A 45 -10.02 6.49 1.64
C TRP A 45 -10.71 6.08 0.33
N CYS A 46 -11.22 7.04 -0.43
CA CYS A 46 -11.91 6.76 -1.69
C CYS A 46 -11.00 6.03 -2.69
N LEU A 47 -9.75 6.46 -2.83
CA LEU A 47 -8.75 5.76 -3.67
C LEU A 47 -8.47 4.34 -3.18
N GLY A 48 -8.37 4.14 -1.86
CA GLY A 48 -8.17 2.82 -1.27
C GLY A 48 -9.35 1.86 -1.51
N ASN A 49 -10.58 2.36 -1.51
CA ASN A 49 -11.76 1.56 -1.87
C ASN A 49 -11.73 1.18 -3.35
N ILE A 50 -11.41 2.12 -4.24
CA ILE A 50 -11.26 1.84 -5.68
C ILE A 50 -10.17 0.80 -5.92
N ALA A 51 -9.05 0.89 -5.19
CA ALA A 51 -7.96 -0.07 -5.29
C ALA A 51 -8.33 -1.47 -4.77
N ALA A 52 -9.19 -1.55 -3.74
CA ALA A 52 -9.62 -2.82 -3.13
C ALA A 52 -10.54 -3.67 -4.01
N ASP A 53 -11.13 -3.07 -5.05
CA ASP A 53 -12.11 -3.71 -5.92
C ASP A 53 -11.42 -4.47 -7.07
N LEU A 54 -11.81 -4.21 -8.32
CA LEU A 54 -11.35 -4.98 -9.48
C LEU A 54 -9.89 -4.64 -9.89
N PRO A 55 -9.16 -5.59 -10.51
CA PRO A 55 -7.85 -5.32 -11.11
C PRO A 55 -7.86 -4.15 -12.10
N SER A 56 -8.95 -3.97 -12.86
CA SER A 56 -9.14 -2.84 -13.78
C SER A 56 -9.15 -1.49 -13.06
N CYS A 57 -9.79 -1.42 -11.87
CA CYS A 57 -9.81 -0.21 -11.05
C CYS A 57 -8.40 0.21 -10.63
N ARG A 58 -7.53 -0.75 -10.24
CA ARG A 58 -6.12 -0.48 -9.94
C ARG A 58 -5.36 0.02 -11.17
N GLY A 59 -5.62 -0.57 -12.35
CA GLY A 59 -5.09 -0.07 -13.62
C GLY A 59 -5.41 1.41 -13.84
N ILE A 60 -6.69 1.80 -13.70
CA ILE A 60 -7.14 3.19 -13.83
C ILE A 60 -6.41 4.11 -12.82
N LEU A 61 -6.20 3.67 -11.58
CA LEU A 61 -5.45 4.43 -10.57
C LEU A 61 -3.99 4.67 -11.01
N PHE A 62 -3.33 3.65 -11.56
CA PHE A 62 -1.97 3.79 -12.08
C PHE A 62 -1.91 4.69 -13.31
N ASP A 63 -2.84 4.54 -14.25
CA ASP A 63 -2.92 5.35 -15.48
C ASP A 63 -3.07 6.84 -15.18
N HIS A 64 -3.74 7.19 -14.07
CA HIS A 64 -3.90 8.57 -13.60
C HIS A 64 -2.82 9.02 -12.60
N GLY A 65 -1.75 8.23 -12.42
CA GLY A 65 -0.61 8.59 -11.60
C GLY A 65 -0.90 8.69 -10.10
N ALA A 66 -1.85 7.91 -9.57
CA ALA A 66 -2.28 8.01 -8.17
C ALA A 66 -1.18 7.63 -7.16
N LEU A 67 -0.19 6.81 -7.56
CA LEU A 67 0.84 6.29 -6.67
C LEU A 67 1.69 7.39 -6.03
N THR A 68 2.27 8.31 -6.82
CA THR A 68 3.17 9.34 -6.30
C THR A 68 2.48 10.30 -5.33
N PRO A 69 1.28 10.83 -5.62
CA PRO A 69 0.55 11.66 -4.67
C PRO A 69 0.12 10.89 -3.41
N LEU A 70 -0.19 9.59 -3.51
CA LEU A 70 -0.47 8.74 -2.35
C LEU A 70 0.77 8.57 -1.46
N LEU A 71 1.94 8.27 -2.05
CA LEU A 71 3.20 8.18 -1.31
C LEU A 71 3.55 9.50 -0.59
N SER A 72 3.20 10.65 -1.18
CA SER A 72 3.42 11.95 -0.54
C SER A 72 2.59 12.20 0.74
N GLN A 73 1.65 11.31 1.08
CA GLN A 73 0.84 11.38 2.31
C GLN A 73 1.58 10.81 3.52
N PHE A 74 2.65 10.04 3.34
CA PHE A 74 3.47 9.50 4.42
C PHE A 74 4.54 10.53 4.82
N ARG A 75 4.11 11.55 5.58
CA ARG A 75 4.98 12.62 6.08
C ARG A 75 5.25 12.45 7.57
N GLU A 76 6.40 12.94 8.00
CA GLU A 76 6.74 13.00 9.42
C GLU A 76 5.65 13.79 10.20
N GLY A 77 5.28 13.28 11.38
CA GLY A 77 4.25 13.90 12.22
C GLY A 77 2.80 13.70 11.76
N MET A 78 2.55 12.89 10.71
CA MET A 78 1.18 12.55 10.32
C MET A 78 0.45 11.76 11.40
N LYS A 79 -0.84 12.05 11.57
CA LYS A 79 -1.67 11.39 12.58
C LYS A 79 -1.88 9.92 12.22
N ILE A 80 -1.74 9.04 13.22
CA ILE A 80 -1.91 7.57 13.08
C ILE A 80 -3.17 7.17 12.29
N PRO A 81 -4.37 7.74 12.51
CA PRO A 81 -5.54 7.37 11.71
C PRO A 81 -5.40 7.62 10.21
N VAL A 82 -4.68 8.67 9.82
CA VAL A 82 -4.45 8.98 8.40
C VAL A 82 -3.39 8.05 7.82
N LEU A 83 -2.33 7.76 8.58
CA LEU A 83 -1.30 6.78 8.20
C LEU A 83 -1.89 5.38 8.01
N ARG A 84 -2.81 4.95 8.89
CA ARG A 84 -3.55 3.69 8.73
C ARG A 84 -4.30 3.65 7.40
N THR A 85 -5.09 4.68 7.09
CA THR A 85 -5.84 4.73 5.83
C THR A 85 -4.93 4.80 4.61
N ALA A 86 -3.82 5.55 4.69
CA ALA A 86 -2.85 5.64 3.59
C ALA A 86 -2.15 4.30 3.35
N MET A 87 -1.71 3.62 4.41
CA MET A 87 -1.04 2.33 4.32
C MET A 87 -1.98 1.25 3.79
N TRP A 88 -3.23 1.22 4.27
CA TRP A 88 -4.28 0.35 3.72
C TRP A 88 -4.55 0.61 2.24
N ALA A 89 -4.67 1.88 1.83
CA ALA A 89 -4.89 2.23 0.42
C ALA A 89 -3.70 1.82 -0.46
N LEU A 90 -2.47 1.97 0.06
CA LEU A 90 -1.24 1.56 -0.62
C LEU A 90 -1.14 0.03 -0.74
N SER A 91 -1.50 -0.73 0.31
CA SER A 91 -1.48 -2.21 0.26
C SER A 91 -2.46 -2.73 -0.79
N ASN A 92 -3.66 -2.15 -0.87
CA ASN A 92 -4.64 -2.46 -1.91
C ASN A 92 -4.15 -2.07 -3.30
N LEU A 93 -3.50 -0.92 -3.46
CA LEU A 93 -2.98 -0.50 -4.76
C LEU A 93 -1.88 -1.45 -5.26
N CYS A 94 -1.07 -1.97 -4.34
CA CYS A 94 -0.05 -2.99 -4.63
C CYS A 94 -0.62 -4.41 -4.76
N PHE A 95 -1.92 -4.62 -4.52
CA PHE A 95 -2.52 -5.95 -4.59
C PHE A 95 -2.59 -6.46 -6.03
N GLY A 96 -1.91 -7.59 -6.28
CA GLY A 96 -1.84 -8.22 -7.58
C GLY A 96 -0.64 -7.76 -8.40
N LYS A 97 -0.81 -7.69 -9.72
CA LYS A 97 0.27 -7.35 -10.65
C LYS A 97 0.47 -5.84 -10.75
N LEU A 98 1.68 -5.37 -10.46
CA LEU A 98 2.09 -3.98 -10.63
C LEU A 98 2.45 -3.71 -12.10
N PRO A 99 2.12 -2.52 -12.64
CA PRO A 99 2.63 -2.10 -13.94
C PRO A 99 4.16 -2.10 -13.99
N ALA A 100 4.72 -2.35 -15.18
CA ALA A 100 6.18 -2.45 -15.35
C ALA A 100 6.89 -1.15 -14.96
N GLU A 101 6.23 -0.02 -15.21
CA GLU A 101 6.68 1.36 -14.99
C GLU A 101 6.74 1.74 -13.51
N VAL A 102 6.04 1.01 -12.64
CA VAL A 102 6.01 1.29 -11.19
C VAL A 102 7.36 0.97 -10.56
N GLN A 103 8.00 2.00 -10.02
CA GLN A 103 9.21 1.83 -9.23
C GLN A 103 8.85 1.35 -7.82
N VAL A 104 9.45 0.23 -7.41
CA VAL A 104 9.19 -0.39 -6.10
C VAL A 104 9.93 0.33 -4.97
N LYS A 105 11.11 0.87 -5.27
CA LYS A 105 11.99 1.51 -4.27
C LYS A 105 11.31 2.61 -3.42
N PRO A 106 10.56 3.58 -3.98
CA PRO A 106 9.85 4.58 -3.16
C PRO A 106 8.78 3.98 -2.24
N ILE A 107 8.19 2.84 -2.63
CA ILE A 107 7.22 2.12 -1.79
C ILE A 107 7.95 1.46 -0.62
N LEU A 108 9.09 0.83 -0.89
CA LEU A 108 9.93 0.19 0.14
C LEU A 108 10.54 1.19 1.12
N GLU A 109 10.89 2.40 0.68
CA GLU A 109 11.34 3.48 1.57
C GLU A 109 10.28 3.88 2.61
N ILE A 110 8.99 3.82 2.25
CA ILE A 110 7.89 4.04 3.21
C ILE A 110 7.73 2.81 4.12
N ILE A 111 7.77 1.60 3.56
CA ILE A 111 7.62 0.36 4.32
C ILE A 111 8.73 0.22 5.36
N SER A 112 10.00 0.50 5.01
CA SER A 112 11.13 0.39 5.92
C SER A 112 11.00 1.32 7.15
N GLN A 113 10.26 2.43 7.01
CA GLN A 113 9.93 3.31 8.14
C GLN A 113 8.73 2.77 8.94
N LEU A 114 7.66 2.34 8.26
CA LEU A 114 6.40 1.97 8.91
C LEU A 114 6.40 0.57 9.53
N ILE A 115 7.32 -0.31 9.14
CA ILE A 115 7.48 -1.65 9.72
C ILE A 115 7.96 -1.63 11.19
N HIS A 116 8.36 -0.46 11.70
CA HIS A 116 8.67 -0.21 13.10
C HIS A 116 7.53 0.45 13.88
N SER A 117 6.36 0.63 13.25
CA SER A 117 5.19 1.23 13.91
C SER A 117 4.70 0.38 15.08
N ALA A 118 4.26 1.02 16.16
CA ALA A 118 3.55 0.33 17.26
C ALA A 118 2.09 -0.01 16.89
N ASP A 119 1.63 0.44 15.73
CA ASP A 119 0.26 0.28 15.27
C ASP A 119 0.07 -1.00 14.47
N GLU A 120 -0.68 -1.96 15.02
CA GLU A 120 -0.87 -3.27 14.38
C GLU A 120 -1.47 -3.20 12.98
N LYS A 121 -2.36 -2.24 12.70
CA LYS A 121 -2.97 -2.13 11.37
C LYS A 121 -1.96 -1.65 10.34
N ILE A 122 -1.16 -0.65 10.70
CA ILE A 122 -0.05 -0.17 9.85
C ILE A 122 0.94 -1.31 9.60
N LEU A 123 1.34 -2.05 10.65
CA LEU A 123 2.26 -3.19 10.51
C LEU A 123 1.70 -4.26 9.57
N ALA A 124 0.45 -4.66 9.75
CA ALA A 124 -0.19 -5.69 8.93
C ALA A 124 -0.24 -5.27 7.45
N ASP A 125 -0.71 -4.06 7.15
CA ASP A 125 -0.80 -3.56 5.77
C ASP A 125 0.60 -3.36 5.14
N ALA A 126 1.59 -2.93 5.92
CA ALA A 126 2.98 -2.85 5.45
C ALA A 126 3.53 -4.23 5.07
N CYS A 127 3.32 -5.25 5.91
CA CYS A 127 3.76 -6.61 5.65
C CYS A 127 3.04 -7.25 4.45
N TRP A 128 1.73 -7.01 4.29
CA TRP A 128 0.99 -7.40 3.09
C TRP A 128 1.56 -6.76 1.83
N THR A 129 1.93 -5.47 1.90
CA THR A 129 2.52 -4.76 0.77
C THR A 129 3.86 -5.39 0.35
N VAL A 130 4.72 -5.78 1.30
CA VAL A 130 5.94 -6.53 1.01
C VAL A 130 5.62 -7.84 0.30
N TYR A 131 4.67 -8.62 0.85
CA TYR A 131 4.25 -9.88 0.23
C TYR A 131 3.78 -9.69 -1.22
N TYR A 132 3.00 -8.65 -1.52
CA TYR A 132 2.53 -8.40 -2.88
C TYR A 132 3.66 -7.99 -3.83
N ILE A 133 4.55 -7.11 -3.38
CA ILE A 133 5.73 -6.66 -4.15
C ILE A 133 6.63 -7.83 -4.55
N CYS A 134 6.93 -8.74 -3.61
CA CYS A 134 7.76 -9.91 -3.88
C CYS A 134 7.12 -10.91 -4.86
N GLY A 135 5.82 -10.79 -5.16
CA GLY A 135 5.09 -11.75 -5.98
C GLY A 135 5.12 -11.47 -7.48
N ASP A 136 5.55 -10.28 -7.89
CA ASP A 136 5.28 -9.78 -9.24
C ASP A 136 6.54 -9.43 -10.06
N LYS A 137 7.63 -9.00 -9.41
CA LYS A 137 8.87 -8.62 -10.10
C LYS A 137 10.04 -9.50 -9.67
N GLY A 138 10.79 -10.04 -10.64
CA GLY A 138 11.93 -10.93 -10.38
C GLY A 138 13.02 -10.31 -9.48
N ASP A 139 13.24 -9.00 -9.62
CA ASP A 139 14.24 -8.27 -8.81
C ASP A 139 13.65 -7.70 -7.50
N ALA A 140 12.33 -7.77 -7.28
CA ALA A 140 11.71 -7.15 -6.10
C ALA A 140 12.15 -7.78 -4.78
N VAL A 141 12.53 -9.06 -4.79
CA VAL A 141 13.10 -9.72 -3.60
C VAL A 141 14.43 -9.05 -3.22
N GLN A 142 15.27 -8.74 -4.20
CA GLN A 142 16.53 -8.04 -3.95
C GLN A 142 16.28 -6.60 -3.47
N ASP A 143 15.33 -5.89 -4.07
CA ASP A 143 14.94 -4.55 -3.62
C ASP A 143 14.49 -4.54 -2.14
N VAL A 144 13.73 -5.56 -1.73
CA VAL A 144 13.26 -5.71 -0.33
C VAL A 144 14.41 -6.00 0.63
N LEU A 145 15.38 -6.82 0.21
CA LEU A 145 16.60 -7.08 0.98
C LEU A 145 17.42 -5.80 1.14
N ASP A 146 17.65 -5.07 0.05
CA ASP A 146 18.42 -3.82 0.02
C ASP A 146 17.74 -2.70 0.84
N ALA A 147 16.40 -2.73 0.93
CA ALA A 147 15.63 -1.81 1.78
C ALA A 147 15.75 -2.11 3.29
N GLY A 148 16.38 -3.21 3.69
CA GLY A 148 16.61 -3.56 5.09
C GLY A 148 15.35 -3.97 5.85
N VAL A 149 14.31 -4.43 5.15
CA VAL A 149 13.00 -4.78 5.74
C VAL A 149 13.03 -6.15 6.42
N CYS A 150 13.86 -7.08 5.93
CA CYS A 150 13.90 -8.47 6.37
C CYS A 150 14.21 -8.69 7.87
N PRO A 151 15.22 -8.03 8.48
CA PRO A 151 15.51 -8.21 9.90
C PRO A 151 14.30 -7.88 10.79
N GLN A 152 13.54 -6.85 10.42
CA GLN A 152 12.34 -6.49 11.17
C GLN A 152 11.18 -7.46 10.91
N LEU A 153 11.03 -8.01 9.71
CA LEU A 153 10.05 -9.09 9.46
C LEU A 153 10.33 -10.31 10.34
N VAL A 154 11.59 -10.71 10.49
CA VAL A 154 11.98 -11.81 11.38
C VAL A 154 11.64 -11.48 12.84
N ASN A 155 11.93 -10.26 13.30
CA ASN A 155 11.55 -9.81 14.65
C ASN A 155 10.03 -9.85 14.87
N LEU A 156 9.23 -9.48 13.87
CA LEU A 156 7.78 -9.49 13.92
C LEU A 156 7.16 -10.91 13.98
N LEU A 157 7.92 -11.97 13.72
CA LEU A 157 7.46 -13.36 13.97
C LEU A 157 7.17 -13.62 15.46
N MET A 158 7.71 -12.79 16.35
CA MET A 158 7.45 -12.86 17.79
C MET A 158 6.25 -12.00 18.23
N HIS A 159 5.55 -11.35 17.30
CA HIS A 159 4.42 -10.47 17.60
C HIS A 159 3.20 -11.29 18.08
N ALA A 160 2.48 -10.81 19.10
CA ALA A 160 1.36 -11.56 19.69
C ALA A 160 0.09 -11.60 18.81
N SER A 161 -0.07 -10.61 17.92
CA SER A 161 -1.27 -10.47 17.07
C SER A 161 -1.19 -11.31 15.81
N ALA A 162 -2.14 -12.23 15.63
CA ALA A 162 -2.26 -13.06 14.43
C ALA A 162 -2.44 -12.24 13.14
N ASN A 163 -3.03 -11.04 13.25
CA ASN A 163 -3.21 -10.12 12.11
C ASN A 163 -1.88 -9.61 11.55
N VAL A 164 -0.83 -9.57 12.37
CA VAL A 164 0.54 -9.20 11.97
C VAL A 164 1.33 -10.45 11.58
N LEU A 165 1.18 -11.54 12.34
CA LEU A 165 1.93 -12.77 12.07
C LEU A 165 1.65 -13.37 10.68
N LEU A 166 0.38 -13.41 10.26
CA LEU A 166 0.01 -13.99 8.97
C LEU A 166 0.74 -13.31 7.78
N PRO A 167 0.64 -11.98 7.58
CA PRO A 167 1.34 -11.34 6.47
C PRO A 167 2.87 -11.42 6.60
N VAL A 168 3.42 -11.41 7.83
CA VAL A 168 4.86 -11.60 8.06
C VAL A 168 5.33 -12.97 7.56
N ILE A 169 4.64 -14.04 7.96
CA ILE A 169 4.95 -15.41 7.53
C ILE A 169 4.86 -15.52 6.01
N MET A 170 3.80 -14.95 5.41
CA MET A 170 3.61 -15.00 3.97
C MET A 170 4.68 -14.22 3.21
N ALA A 171 5.07 -13.04 3.69
CA ALA A 171 6.13 -12.24 3.10
C ALA A 171 7.47 -12.97 3.16
N LEU A 172 7.85 -13.51 4.32
CA LEU A 172 9.09 -14.27 4.50
C LEU A 172 9.12 -15.54 3.64
N ALA A 173 8.01 -16.29 3.58
CA ALA A 173 7.91 -17.48 2.73
C ALA A 173 8.15 -17.15 1.25
N ARG A 174 7.67 -15.98 0.81
CA ARG A 174 7.84 -15.52 -0.56
C ARG A 174 9.27 -15.02 -0.84
N ILE A 175 9.88 -14.33 0.12
CA ILE A 175 11.30 -13.93 0.05
C ILE A 175 12.19 -15.18 -0.01
N SER A 176 11.93 -16.19 0.82
CA SER A 176 12.69 -17.43 0.86
C SER A 176 12.51 -18.33 -0.36
N ALA A 177 11.43 -18.12 -1.13
CA ALA A 177 11.21 -18.81 -2.40
C ALA A 177 11.98 -18.16 -3.57
N GLY A 178 12.70 -17.06 -3.33
CA GLY A 178 13.68 -16.47 -4.25
C GLY A 178 14.93 -17.35 -4.42
N ASP A 179 15.83 -16.95 -5.31
CA ASP A 179 17.01 -17.73 -5.70
C ASP A 179 17.97 -17.96 -4.51
N ASP A 180 18.68 -19.10 -4.47
CA ASP A 180 19.40 -19.61 -3.27
C ASP A 180 20.41 -18.61 -2.66
N LYS A 181 20.92 -17.64 -3.44
CA LYS A 181 21.80 -16.55 -2.95
C LYS A 181 21.09 -15.50 -2.11
N GLN A 182 19.77 -15.34 -2.27
CA GLN A 182 18.95 -14.35 -1.57
C GLN A 182 18.56 -14.83 -0.16
N VAL A 183 18.49 -16.16 0.04
CA VAL A 183 18.18 -16.79 1.34
C VAL A 183 19.32 -16.60 2.34
N GLU A 184 20.59 -16.62 1.89
CA GLU A 184 21.76 -16.39 2.77
C GLU A 184 21.92 -14.93 3.25
N VAL A 185 21.36 -13.95 2.54
CA VAL A 185 21.41 -12.52 2.95
C VAL A 185 20.25 -12.16 3.90
N ALA A 186 19.17 -12.95 3.89
CA ALA A 186 17.98 -12.71 4.71
C ALA A 186 18.10 -13.21 6.17
N LEU A 187 19.10 -14.05 6.47
CA LEU A 187 19.39 -14.66 7.78
C LEU A 187 20.62 -14.03 8.43
#